data_AF-A0AA40SYZ6-F1
#
_entry.id   AF-A0AA40SYZ6-F1
#
_cell.length_a   1.000
_cell.length_b   1.000
_cell.length_c   1.000
_cell.angle_alpha   90.00
_cell.angle_beta   90.00
_cell.angle_gamma   90.00
#
_symmetry.space_group_name_H-M   'P 1'
#
loop_
_entity.id
_entity.type
_entity.pdbx_description
1 polymer ?
#
loop_
_entity_poly.entity_id
_entity_poly.type
_entity_poly.pdbx_seq_one_letter_code
_entity_poly.pdbx_strand_id
1 'polypeptide(L)'
;MKINLTKRLFVLINILLLSLFLPRITLAAPVQLHTNSGAIFAQAANSVKYSAASADLNLTPQQRQQLQAVRQRRNKEISAVLNSSQRAQLAQKLRGNNIYQALETLKLQPNQQELVDAIVQFTNLKMKAILSRYSLQVGQK
;
A
#
# COMPACT_ATOMS: atom_id res chain seq x y z
N MET A 1 13.60 49.68 -49.79
CA MET A 1 13.30 48.39 -49.13
C MET A 1 11.77 48.30 -48.95
N LYS A 2 11.06 47.58 -49.83
CA LYS A 2 9.57 47.50 -49.82
C LYS A 2 9.14 46.55 -48.70
N ILE A 3 8.64 47.10 -47.60
CA ILE A 3 8.14 46.32 -46.47
C ILE A 3 6.78 45.73 -46.87
N ASN A 4 6.68 44.40 -46.89
CA ASN A 4 5.43 43.68 -47.20
C ASN A 4 4.46 43.77 -46.00
N LEU A 5 3.91 44.96 -45.78
CA LEU A 5 3.04 45.32 -44.66
C LEU A 5 1.83 44.37 -44.55
N THR A 6 1.24 43.99 -45.68
CA THR A 6 0.12 43.04 -45.76
C THR A 6 0.48 41.65 -45.25
N LYS A 7 1.70 41.15 -45.52
CA LYS A 7 2.17 39.86 -44.98
C LYS A 7 2.36 39.91 -43.47
N ARG A 8 2.90 41.02 -42.95
CA ARG A 8 3.06 41.23 -41.50
C ARG A 8 1.71 41.35 -40.80
N LEU A 9 0.76 42.05 -41.40
CA LEU A 9 -0.59 42.19 -40.87
C LEU A 9 -1.31 40.84 -40.83
N PHE A 10 -1.15 40.02 -41.88
CA PHE A 10 -1.74 38.68 -41.93
C PHE A 10 -1.18 37.76 -40.83
N VAL A 11 0.14 37.81 -40.57
CA VAL A 11 0.76 37.03 -39.48
C VAL A 11 0.23 37.47 -38.12
N LEU A 12 0.12 38.78 -37.88
CA LEU A 12 -0.41 39.31 -36.61
C LEU A 12 -1.86 38.92 -36.38
N ILE A 13 -2.69 38.96 -37.42
CA ILE A 13 -4.10 38.53 -37.36
C ILE A 13 -4.20 37.03 -37.04
N ASN A 14 -3.35 36.18 -37.64
CA ASN A 14 -3.34 34.74 -37.33
C ASN A 14 -2.91 34.45 -35.89
N ILE A 15 -1.92 35.17 -35.35
CA ILE A 15 -1.50 35.03 -33.96
C ILE A 15 -2.62 35.47 -33.00
N LEU A 16 -3.31 36.57 -33.32
CA LEU A 16 -4.42 37.08 -32.51
C LEU A 16 -5.59 36.07 -32.49
N LEU A 17 -5.96 35.52 -33.64
CA LEU A 17 -6.97 34.46 -33.75
C LEU A 17 -6.58 33.22 -32.93
N LEU A 18 -5.33 32.76 -33.04
CA LEU A 18 -4.87 31.60 -32.26
C LEU A 18 -4.95 31.87 -30.74
N SER A 19 -4.66 33.10 -30.30
CA SER A 19 -4.77 33.48 -28.88
C SER A 19 -6.22 33.51 -28.35
N LEU A 20 -7.17 33.88 -29.19
CA LEU A 20 -8.59 33.98 -28.85
C LEU A 20 -9.29 32.61 -28.83
N PHE A 21 -8.85 31.68 -29.67
CA PHE A 21 -9.43 30.35 -29.81
C PHE A 21 -8.75 29.29 -28.92
N LEU A 22 -7.74 29.64 -28.13
CA LEU A 22 -7.24 28.75 -27.08
C LEU A 22 -8.35 28.59 -26.02
N PRO A 23 -8.84 27.37 -25.75
CA PRO A 23 -9.75 27.15 -24.64
C PRO A 23 -9.03 27.61 -23.37
N ARG A 24 -9.61 28.61 -22.69
CA ARG A 24 -9.14 29.04 -21.38
C ARG A 24 -9.25 27.82 -20.46
N ILE A 25 -8.11 27.17 -20.21
CA ILE A 25 -8.03 26.08 -19.25
C ILE A 25 -8.26 26.73 -17.89
N THR A 26 -9.50 26.70 -17.42
CA THR A 26 -9.76 26.95 -16.01
C THR A 26 -9.13 25.78 -15.29
N LEU A 27 -8.02 26.04 -14.61
CA LEU A 27 -7.44 25.10 -13.68
C LEU A 27 -8.47 25.00 -12.55
N ALA A 28 -9.40 24.07 -12.67
CA ALA A 28 -10.31 23.74 -11.59
C ALA A 28 -9.41 23.43 -10.40
N ALA A 29 -9.47 24.28 -9.37
CA ALA A 29 -8.81 24.01 -8.12
C ALA A 29 -9.21 22.58 -7.74
N PRO A 30 -8.25 21.71 -7.35
CA PRO A 30 -8.57 20.34 -7.03
C PRO A 30 -9.72 20.36 -6.04
N VAL A 31 -10.84 19.74 -6.40
CA VAL A 31 -11.92 19.46 -5.45
C VAL A 31 -11.22 18.77 -4.30
N GLN A 32 -11.17 19.46 -3.16
CA GLN A 32 -10.67 18.88 -1.92
C GLN A 32 -11.70 17.83 -1.49
N LEU A 33 -11.67 16.69 -2.16
CA LEU A 33 -12.21 15.47 -1.60
C LEU A 33 -11.33 15.20 -0.40
N HIS A 34 -11.80 15.67 0.75
CA HIS A 34 -11.29 15.36 2.08
C HIS A 34 -11.56 13.87 2.36
N THR A 35 -11.10 13.02 1.46
CA THR A 35 -11.01 11.60 1.68
C THR A 35 -9.63 11.42 2.28
N ASN A 36 -9.63 11.18 3.60
CA ASN A 36 -8.47 10.75 4.37
C ASN A 36 -7.94 9.39 3.88
N SER A 37 -7.86 9.14 2.58
CA SER A 37 -7.52 7.82 2.03
C SER A 37 -6.02 7.54 2.16
N GLY A 38 -5.18 8.57 2.02
CA GLY A 38 -3.74 8.48 2.30
C GLY A 38 -3.41 8.42 3.79
N ALA A 39 -4.11 9.22 4.60
CA ALA A 39 -3.90 9.26 6.04
C ALA A 39 -4.45 8.02 6.75
N ILE A 40 -5.55 7.41 6.28
CA ILE A 40 -6.05 6.15 6.84
C ILE A 40 -5.09 4.99 6.50
N PHE A 41 -4.48 4.97 5.32
CA PHE A 41 -3.45 3.96 5.01
C PHE A 41 -2.18 4.15 5.85
N ALA A 42 -1.72 5.38 6.03
CA ALA A 42 -0.54 5.69 6.85
C ALA A 42 -0.81 5.54 8.37
N GLN A 43 -1.99 5.87 8.87
CA GLN A 43 -2.37 5.68 10.28
C GLN A 43 -2.72 4.22 10.59
N ALA A 44 -3.23 3.45 9.61
CA ALA A 44 -3.34 2.00 9.73
C ALA A 44 -1.97 1.30 9.72
N ALA A 45 -0.94 1.88 9.10
CA ALA A 45 0.43 1.38 9.21
C ALA A 45 1.05 1.63 10.61
N ASN A 46 0.79 2.80 11.20
CA ASN A 46 1.39 3.20 12.48
C ASN A 46 0.69 2.65 13.74
N SER A 47 -0.56 2.16 13.64
CA SER A 47 -1.34 1.69 14.80
C SER A 47 -1.53 0.17 14.88
N VAL A 48 -0.97 -0.61 13.93
CA VAL A 48 -1.06 -2.07 13.98
C VAL A 48 0.16 -2.63 14.71
N LYS A 49 0.29 -2.29 16.00
CA LYS A 49 0.99 -3.15 16.95
C LYS A 49 0.16 -4.42 17.10
N TYR A 50 0.53 -5.43 16.32
CA TYR A 50 0.25 -6.85 16.54
C TYR A 50 -1.17 -7.19 17.02
N SER A 51 -2.21 -6.79 16.28
CA SER A 51 -3.53 -7.36 16.52
C SER A 51 -3.55 -8.78 15.99
N ALA A 52 -3.35 -9.72 16.91
CA ALA A 52 -3.65 -11.14 16.81
C ALA A 52 -5.17 -11.37 16.64
N ALA A 53 -5.79 -10.72 15.64
CA ALA A 53 -7.23 -10.69 15.38
C ALA A 53 -7.76 -12.02 14.79
N SER A 54 -7.19 -13.15 15.20
CA SER A 54 -7.54 -14.48 14.71
C SER A 54 -7.95 -15.46 15.80
N ALA A 55 -7.90 -15.06 17.08
CA ALA A 55 -8.19 -15.98 18.18
C ALA A 55 -9.69 -16.36 18.28
N ASP A 56 -10.62 -15.43 18.03
CA ASP A 56 -12.06 -15.63 18.30
C ASP A 56 -13.00 -15.49 17.10
N LEU A 57 -12.48 -15.58 15.87
CA LEU A 57 -13.34 -15.56 14.68
C LEU A 57 -13.79 -16.98 14.31
N ASN A 58 -15.11 -17.17 14.19
CA ASN A 58 -15.72 -18.36 13.59
C ASN A 58 -15.42 -18.41 12.08
N LEU A 59 -14.18 -18.74 11.75
CA LEU A 59 -13.70 -18.82 10.37
C LEU A 59 -14.08 -20.15 9.73
N THR A 60 -14.56 -20.09 8.49
CA THR A 60 -14.78 -21.28 7.65
C THR A 60 -13.46 -21.98 7.33
N PRO A 61 -13.48 -23.29 7.00
CA PRO A 61 -12.27 -24.01 6.60
C PRO A 61 -11.51 -23.33 5.45
N GLN A 62 -12.23 -22.82 4.46
CA GLN A 62 -11.65 -22.10 3.31
C GLN A 62 -10.93 -20.81 3.75
N GLN A 63 -11.50 -20.05 4.68
CA GLN A 63 -10.86 -18.83 5.20
C GLN A 63 -9.60 -19.16 5.99
N ARG A 64 -9.65 -20.21 6.83
CA ARG A 64 -8.47 -20.68 7.57
C ARG A 64 -7.35 -21.04 6.59
N GLN A 65 -7.67 -21.74 5.50
CA GLN A 65 -6.69 -22.08 4.47
C GLN A 65 -6.09 -20.84 3.80
N GLN A 66 -6.92 -19.86 3.41
CA GLN A 66 -6.44 -18.61 2.81
C GLN A 66 -5.53 -17.82 3.75
N LEU A 67 -5.91 -17.69 5.03
CA LEU A 67 -5.07 -17.02 6.02
C LEU A 67 -3.76 -17.77 6.27
N GLN A 68 -3.77 -19.10 6.29
CA GLN A 68 -2.56 -19.90 6.40
C GLN A 68 -1.64 -19.71 5.20
N ALA A 69 -2.18 -19.69 3.98
CA ALA A 69 -1.39 -19.41 2.77
C ALA A 69 -0.72 -18.02 2.84
N VAL A 70 -1.44 -17.00 3.30
CA VAL A 70 -0.88 -15.65 3.51
C VAL A 70 0.25 -15.67 4.56
N ARG A 71 0.06 -16.37 5.68
CA ARG A 71 1.09 -16.50 6.72
C ARG A 71 2.33 -17.25 6.24
N GLN A 72 2.15 -18.34 5.50
CA GLN A 72 3.26 -19.09 4.91
C GLN A 72 4.06 -18.24 3.92
N ARG A 73 3.36 -17.46 3.09
CA ARG A 73 4.01 -16.54 2.15
C ARG A 73 4.82 -15.48 2.88
N ARG A 74 4.25 -14.83 3.90
CA ARG A 74 4.97 -13.88 4.76
C ARG A 74 6.24 -14.50 5.35
N ASN A 75 6.17 -15.72 5.86
CA ASN A 75 7.33 -16.39 6.44
C ASN A 75 8.46 -16.60 5.41
N LYS A 76 8.11 -16.92 4.15
CA LYS A 76 9.07 -17.04 3.05
C LYS A 76 9.69 -15.67 2.70
N GLU A 77 8.86 -14.64 2.59
CA GLU A 77 9.30 -13.27 2.28
C GLU A 77 10.25 -12.73 3.36
N ILE A 78 9.91 -12.91 4.64
CA ILE A 78 10.81 -12.58 5.76
C ILE A 78 12.11 -13.38 5.67
N SER A 79 12.03 -14.69 5.45
CA SER A 79 13.23 -15.54 5.36
C SER A 79 14.18 -15.14 4.23
N ALA A 80 13.68 -14.48 3.18
CA ALA A 80 14.50 -13.98 2.08
C ALA A 80 15.26 -12.69 2.45
N VAL A 81 14.77 -11.91 3.42
CA VAL A 81 15.44 -10.70 3.94
C VAL A 81 16.53 -11.05 4.96
N LEU A 82 16.36 -12.17 5.66
CA LEU A 82 17.26 -12.61 6.74
C LEU A 82 18.48 -13.37 6.22
N ASN A 83 19.61 -13.19 6.88
CA ASN A 83 20.80 -14.01 6.65
C ASN A 83 20.68 -15.40 7.30
N SER A 84 21.60 -16.31 6.97
CA SER A 84 21.55 -17.71 7.44
C SER A 84 21.53 -17.85 8.96
N SER A 85 22.28 -17.02 9.70
CA SER A 85 22.31 -17.05 11.17
C SER A 85 20.99 -16.57 11.77
N GLN A 86 20.46 -15.46 11.27
CA GLN A 86 19.15 -14.92 11.64
C GLN A 86 18.02 -15.93 11.37
N ARG A 87 18.06 -16.65 10.24
CA ARG A 87 17.08 -17.70 9.90
C ARG A 87 17.12 -18.87 10.89
N ALA A 88 18.31 -19.29 11.30
CA ALA A 88 18.46 -20.36 12.30
C ALA A 88 17.89 -19.92 13.66
N GLN A 89 18.18 -18.69 14.10
CA GLN A 89 17.63 -18.11 15.33
C GLN A 89 16.11 -18.00 15.25
N LEU A 90 15.56 -17.51 14.13
CA LEU A 90 14.12 -17.40 13.93
C LEU A 90 13.44 -18.78 14.02
N ALA A 91 14.00 -19.81 13.37
CA ALA A 91 13.46 -21.17 13.42
C ALA A 91 13.45 -21.76 14.83
N GLN A 92 14.47 -21.46 15.64
CA GLN A 92 14.53 -21.89 17.03
C GLN A 92 13.44 -21.21 17.87
N LYS A 93 13.21 -19.90 17.67
CA LYS A 93 12.25 -19.11 18.44
C LYS A 93 10.79 -19.38 18.06
N LEU A 94 10.53 -19.80 16.82
CA LEU A 94 9.19 -20.15 16.34
C LEU A 94 8.57 -21.40 16.99
N ARG A 95 9.36 -22.25 17.67
CA ARG A 95 8.87 -23.50 18.29
C ARG A 95 7.92 -23.31 19.47
N GLY A 96 7.79 -22.09 19.99
CA GLY A 96 6.87 -21.77 21.09
C GLY A 96 6.36 -20.34 21.10
N ASN A 97 6.73 -19.52 20.11
CA ASN A 97 6.35 -18.11 20.03
C ASN A 97 5.65 -17.82 18.71
N ASN A 98 4.82 -16.78 18.69
CA ASN A 98 4.32 -16.25 17.44
C ASN A 98 5.48 -15.59 16.66
N ILE A 99 5.31 -15.44 15.34
CA ILE A 99 6.39 -14.90 14.50
C ILE A 99 6.82 -13.48 14.90
N TYR A 100 5.91 -12.67 15.44
CA TYR A 100 6.19 -11.29 15.81
C TYR A 100 7.13 -11.24 17.02
N GLN A 101 6.80 -12.01 18.06
CA GLN A 101 7.67 -12.21 19.22
C GLN A 101 9.03 -12.78 18.81
N ALA A 102 9.05 -13.72 17.86
CA ALA A 102 10.29 -14.29 17.38
C ALA A 102 11.16 -13.24 16.68
N LEU A 103 10.57 -12.36 15.86
CA LEU A 103 11.28 -11.30 15.15
C LEU A 103 11.87 -10.23 16.07
N GLU A 104 11.18 -9.88 17.16
CA GLU A 104 11.69 -8.92 18.15
C GLU A 104 12.99 -9.38 18.82
N THR A 105 13.24 -10.69 18.86
CA THR A 105 14.49 -11.23 19.43
C THR A 105 15.67 -11.22 18.45
N LEU A 106 15.42 -10.98 17.16
CA LEU A 106 16.47 -10.94 16.15
C LEU A 106 17.12 -9.55 16.13
N LYS A 107 18.46 -9.54 16.11
CA LYS A 107 19.22 -8.32 15.78
C LYS A 107 19.17 -8.10 14.28
N LEU A 108 18.25 -7.25 13.84
CA LEU A 108 18.09 -6.84 12.44
C LEU A 108 18.86 -5.55 12.16
N GLN A 109 19.46 -5.44 10.98
CA GLN A 109 19.94 -4.15 10.49
C GLN A 109 18.76 -3.23 10.19
N PRO A 110 18.93 -1.89 10.24
CA PRO A 110 17.83 -0.94 9.97
C PRO A 110 17.07 -1.23 8.67
N ASN A 111 17.80 -1.49 7.58
CA ASN A 111 17.18 -1.80 6.28
C ASN A 111 16.42 -3.14 6.30
N GLN A 112 16.92 -4.15 7.02
CA GLN A 112 16.23 -5.42 7.17
C GLN A 112 14.97 -5.26 8.01
N GLN A 113 15.03 -4.43 9.05
CA GLN A 113 13.90 -4.13 9.92
C GLN A 113 12.77 -3.45 9.13
N GLU A 114 13.09 -2.43 8.34
CA GLU A 114 12.10 -1.74 7.49
C GLU A 114 11.41 -2.71 6.51
N LEU A 115 12.18 -3.59 5.86
CA LEU A 115 11.63 -4.59 4.95
C LEU A 115 10.74 -5.60 5.68
N VAL A 116 11.16 -6.08 6.84
CA VAL A 116 10.36 -7.01 7.67
C VAL A 116 9.07 -6.36 8.12
N ASP A 117 9.12 -5.10 8.57
CA ASP A 117 7.95 -4.34 8.99
C ASP A 117 6.97 -4.13 7.84
N ALA A 118 7.48 -3.78 6.65
CA ALA A 118 6.67 -3.65 5.44
C ALA A 118 5.97 -4.97 5.07
N ILE A 119 6.69 -6.10 5.11
CA ILE A 119 6.13 -7.44 4.84
C ILE A 119 5.04 -7.79 5.86
N VAL A 120 5.27 -7.48 7.14
CA VAL A 120 4.29 -7.68 8.22
C VAL A 120 3.04 -6.83 8.00
N GLN A 121 3.19 -5.53 7.73
CA GLN A 121 2.06 -4.63 7.50
C GLN A 121 1.24 -5.07 6.27
N PHE A 122 1.91 -5.39 5.17
CA PHE A 122 1.26 -5.86 3.96
C PHE A 122 0.48 -7.16 4.19
N THR A 123 1.05 -8.08 4.97
CA THR A 123 0.36 -9.32 5.38
C THR A 123 -0.88 -9.00 6.21
N ASN A 124 -0.78 -8.08 7.17
CA ASN A 124 -1.91 -7.68 8.00
C ASN A 124 -3.04 -7.09 7.16
N LEU A 125 -2.73 -6.26 6.16
CA LEU A 125 -3.71 -5.73 5.21
C LEU A 125 -4.37 -6.83 4.39
N LYS A 126 -3.62 -7.82 3.90
CA LYS A 126 -4.18 -8.98 3.18
C LYS A 126 -5.12 -9.79 4.05
N MET A 127 -4.73 -10.06 5.30
CA MET A 127 -5.58 -10.77 6.25
C MET A 127 -6.86 -9.99 6.54
N LYS A 128 -6.76 -8.68 6.79
CA LYS A 128 -7.95 -7.80 6.95
C LYS A 128 -8.87 -7.87 5.74
N ALA A 129 -8.34 -7.78 4.52
CA ALA A 129 -9.14 -7.85 3.31
C ALA A 129 -9.87 -9.21 3.12
N ILE A 130 -9.23 -10.33 3.50
CA ILE A 130 -9.88 -11.65 3.50
C ILE A 130 -11.04 -11.69 4.49
N LEU A 131 -10.84 -11.15 5.70
CA LEU A 131 -11.87 -11.13 6.74
C LEU A 131 -13.04 -10.19 6.37
N SER A 132 -12.75 -9.01 5.83
CA SER A 132 -13.77 -8.02 5.43
C SER A 132 -14.65 -8.50 4.28
N ARG A 133 -14.09 -9.22 3.30
CA ARG A 133 -14.89 -9.80 2.20
C ARG A 133 -15.97 -10.76 2.71
N TYR A 134 -15.69 -11.45 3.81
CA TYR A 134 -16.62 -12.41 4.37
C TYR A 134 -17.65 -11.78 5.30
N SER A 135 -17.29 -10.76 6.09
CA SER A 135 -18.29 -10.03 6.89
C SER A 135 -19.39 -9.43 6.00
N LEU A 136 -19.05 -9.04 4.77
CA LEU A 136 -20.02 -8.61 3.76
C LEU A 136 -20.90 -9.75 3.25
N GLN A 137 -20.37 -10.97 3.09
CA GLN A 137 -21.15 -12.13 2.65
C GLN A 137 -22.10 -12.67 3.73
N VAL A 138 -21.73 -12.56 5.02
CA VAL A 138 -22.60 -13.00 6.13
C VAL A 138 -23.79 -12.05 6.32
N GLY A 139 -23.62 -10.74 6.09
CA GLY A 139 -24.71 -9.76 6.21
C GLY A 139 -25.70 -9.72 5.04
N GLN A 140 -25.53 -10.56 4.02
CA GLN A 140 -26.44 -10.67 2.86
C GLN A 140 -27.29 -11.96 2.89
N LYS A 141 -27.27 -12.69 4.00
CA LYS A 141 -28.19 -13.81 4.29
C LYS A 141 -29.22 -13.38 5.31
#